data_AF-A0A957MBV8-F1
#
_entry.id   AF-A0A957MBV8-F1
#
_cell.length_a   1.000
_cell.length_b   1.000
_cell.length_c   1.000
_cell.angle_alpha   90.00
_cell.angle_beta   90.00
_cell.angle_gamma   90.00
#
_symmetry.space_group_name_H-M   'P 1'
#
loop_
_entity.id
_entity.type
_entity.pdbx_description
1 polymer ?
#
loop_
_entity_poly.entity_id
_entity_poly.type
_entity_poly.pdbx_seq_one_letter_code
_entity_poly.pdbx_strand_id
1 'polypeptide(L)' 'GLDVTTPEPLPTDHPLLALSNCVVLPHIGSATVATRQRMATIAADNLIAGVLGRPLPFALAT' A
#
# COMPACT_ATOMS: atom_id res chain seq x y z
N GLY A 1 15.04 -3.11 8.35
CA GLY A 1 14.53 -1.91 7.66
C GLY A 1 13.09 -1.69 8.07
N LEU A 2 12.65 -0.44 8.14
CA LEU A 2 11.28 -0.04 8.46
C LEU A 2 10.66 0.55 7.20
N ASP A 3 9.58 -0.04 6.69
CA ASP A 3 8.86 0.46 5.51
C ASP A 3 7.67 1.35 5.87
N VAL A 4 7.18 1.24 7.10
CA VAL A 4 6.04 2.00 7.62
C VAL A 4 6.44 2.75 8.86
N THR A 5 5.90 3.95 9.04
CA THR A 5 6.17 4.80 10.21
C THR A 5 4.90 5.53 10.66
N THR A 6 4.94 6.14 11.84
CA THR A 6 3.87 7.06 12.28
C THR A 6 4.53 8.35 12.76
N PRO A 7 4.26 9.51 12.13
CA PRO A 7 3.42 9.73 10.94
C PRO A 7 4.10 9.28 9.63
N GLU A 8 3.36 9.36 8.52
CA GLU A 8 3.89 9.25 7.14
C GLU A 8 3.55 10.52 6.34
N PRO A 9 4.53 11.16 5.67
CA PRO A 9 5.95 10.85 5.67
C PRO A 9 6.61 11.13 7.03
N LEU A 10 7.70 10.41 7.33
CA LEU A 10 8.44 10.61 8.58
C LEU A 10 9.08 12.01 8.60
N PRO A 11 9.01 12.78 9.72
CA PRO A 11 9.67 14.07 9.84
C PRO A 11 11.17 13.96 9.60
N THR A 12 11.76 14.96 8.95
CA THR A 12 13.18 14.93 8.54
C THR A 12 14.16 15.00 9.71
N ASP A 13 13.70 15.48 10.87
CA ASP A 13 14.44 15.55 12.13
C ASP A 13 14.19 14.35 13.05
N HIS A 14 13.47 13.32 12.57
CA HIS A 14 13.09 12.18 13.40
C HIS A 14 14.31 11.31 13.79
N PRO A 15 14.46 10.88 15.07
CA PRO A 15 15.63 10.14 15.55
C PRO A 15 15.95 8.85 14.78
N LEU A 16 14.93 8.19 14.22
CA LEU A 16 15.11 6.97 13.42
C LEU A 16 16.03 7.18 12.20
N LEU A 17 16.07 8.39 11.63
CA LEU A 17 16.93 8.71 10.48
C LEU A 17 18.41 8.85 10.87
N ALA A 18 18.72 8.97 12.15
CA ALA A 18 20.10 9.10 12.67
C ALA A 18 20.70 7.78 13.18
N LEU A 19 19.89 6.72 13.31
CA LEU A 19 20.34 5.42 13.82
C LEU A 19 21.14 4.67 12.74
N SER A 20 22.41 4.36 13.01
CA SER A 20 23.30 3.67 12.07
C SER A 20 22.87 2.23 11.74
N ASN A 21 22.01 1.64 12.57
CA ASN A 21 21.44 0.31 12.39
C ASN A 21 19.99 0.34 11.87
N CYS A 22 19.48 1.51 11.47
CA CYS A 22 18.14 1.66 10.93
C CYS A 22 18.19 2.06 9.45
N VAL A 23 17.37 1.40 8.63
CA VAL A 23 17.12 1.78 7.24
C VAL A 23 15.62 2.01 7.12
N VAL A 24 15.22 3.24 6.83
CA VAL A 24 13.82 3.64 6.65
C VAL A 24 13.51 3.70 5.16
N LEU A 25 12.42 3.05 4.75
CA LEU A 25 11.90 3.04 3.38
C LEU A 25 10.58 3.81 3.34
N PRO A 26 10.26 4.51 2.24
CA PRO A 26 9.08 5.38 2.18
C PRO A 26 7.83 4.62 1.72
N HIS A 27 7.38 3.61 2.48
CA HIS A 27 6.16 2.84 2.21
C HIS A 27 6.13 2.24 0.79
N ILE A 28 7.19 1.52 0.44
CA ILE A 28 7.38 0.91 -0.88
C ILE A 28 7.39 -0.62 -0.86
N GLY A 29 6.99 -1.26 0.24
CA GLY A 29 6.95 -2.71 0.38
C GLY A 29 6.06 -3.41 -0.66
N SER A 30 5.02 -2.73 -1.14
CA SER A 30 4.14 -3.23 -2.21
C SER A 30 4.52 -2.74 -3.62
N ALA A 31 5.59 -1.96 -3.76
CA ALA A 31 5.91 -1.23 -4.98
C ALA A 31 6.57 -2.08 -6.09
N THR A 32 6.25 -3.36 -6.18
CA THR A 32 6.63 -4.19 -7.33
C THR A 32 5.64 -4.01 -8.48
N VAL A 33 6.12 -4.16 -9.73
CA VAL A 33 5.25 -4.10 -10.93
C VAL A 33 4.14 -5.15 -10.83
N ALA A 34 4.49 -6.39 -10.46
CA ALA A 34 3.54 -7.49 -10.36
C ALA A 34 2.45 -7.24 -9.30
N THR A 35 2.83 -6.78 -8.10
CA THR A 35 1.87 -6.48 -7.03
C THR A 35 0.95 -5.33 -7.44
N ARG A 36 1.50 -4.23 -7.97
CA ARG A 36 0.70 -3.08 -8.40
C ARG A 36 -0.23 -3.41 -9.56
N GLN A 37 0.21 -4.23 -10.52
CA GLN A 37 -0.64 -4.70 -11.60
C GLN A 37 -1.81 -5.54 -11.06
N ARG A 38 -1.56 -6.46 -10.12
CA ARG A 38 -2.62 -7.25 -9.51
C ARG A 38 -3.61 -6.40 -8.70
N MET A 39 -3.14 -5.41 -7.95
CA MET A 39 -4.00 -4.46 -7.25
C MET A 39 -4.90 -3.69 -8.22
N ALA A 40 -4.34 -3.22 -9.35
CA ALA A 40 -5.11 -2.54 -10.39
C ALA A 40 -6.19 -3.44 -11.01
N THR A 41 -5.86 -4.71 -11.29
CA THR A 41 -6.84 -5.69 -11.79
C THR A 41 -7.97 -5.92 -10.78
N ILE A 42 -7.65 -6.14 -9.50
CA ILE A 42 -8.66 -6.31 -8.43
C ILE A 42 -9.61 -5.10 -8.38
N ALA A 43 -9.07 -3.89 -8.45
CA ALA A 43 -9.86 -2.67 -8.44
C ALA A 43 -10.79 -2.57 -9.67
N ALA A 44 -10.27 -2.89 -10.86
CA ALA A 44 -11.05 -2.89 -12.10
C ALA A 44 -12.17 -3.95 -12.08
N ASP A 45 -11.90 -5.16 -11.61
CA ASP A 45 -12.87 -6.25 -11.53
C ASP A 45 -14.04 -5.89 -10.59
N ASN A 46 -13.72 -5.32 -9.43
CA ASN A 46 -14.74 -4.80 -8.50
C ASN A 46 -15.56 -3.67 -9.12
N LEU A 47 -14.93 -2.72 -9.82
CA LEU A 47 -15.63 -1.62 -10.49
C LEU A 47 -16.63 -2.14 -11.52
N ILE A 48 -16.21 -3.07 -12.38
CA ILE A 48 -17.05 -3.68 -13.42
C ILE A 48 -18.22 -4.43 -12.77
N ALA A 49 -17.96 -5.24 -11.74
CA ALA A 49 -19.02 -5.96 -11.03
C ALA A 49 -20.04 -5.00 -10.41
N GLY A 50 -19.58 -3.92 -9.74
CA GLY A 50 -20.43 -2.92 -9.12
C GLY A 50 -21.32 -2.18 -10.12
N VAL A 51 -20.78 -1.72 -11.24
CA VAL A 51 -21.55 -1.02 -12.29
C VAL A 51 -22.61 -1.92 -12.92
N LEU A 52 -22.36 -3.23 -12.99
CA LEU A 52 -23.30 -4.22 -13.51
C LEU A 52 -24.29 -4.76 -12.45
N GLY A 53 -24.25 -4.26 -11.22
CA GLY A 53 -25.10 -4.73 -10.12
C GLY A 53 -24.82 -6.18 -9.69
N ARG A 54 -23.61 -6.67 -9.93
CA ARG A 54 -23.17 -8.03 -9.57
C ARG A 54 -22.47 -8.02 -8.20
N PRO A 55 -22.38 -9.18 -7.52
CA PRO A 55 -21.56 -9.30 -6.32
C PRO A 55 -20.10 -8.91 -6.60
N LEU A 56 -19.49 -8.15 -5.69
CA LEU A 56 -18.10 -7.75 -5.80
C LEU A 56 -17.18 -8.96 -5.55
N PRO A 57 -16.29 -9.34 -6.49
CA PRO A 57 -15.40 -10.49 -6.32
C PRO A 57 -14.41 -10.32 -5.17
N PHE A 58 -14.06 -9.08 -4.82
CA PHE A 58 -13.18 -8.75 -3.70
C PHE A 58 -13.87 -7.72 -2.78
N ALA A 59 -15.03 -8.06 -2.25
CA ALA A 59 -15.77 -7.21 -1.32
C ALA A 59 -14.96 -6.97 -0.03
N LEU A 60 -15.06 -5.76 0.52
CA LEU A 60 -14.59 -5.50 1.88
C LEU A 60 -15.55 -6.19 2.86
N ALA A 61 -15.01 -6.84 3.89
CA ALA A 61 -15.82 -7.25 5.01
C ALA A 61 -16.27 -5.98 5.75
N THR A 62 -17.56 -5.68 5.65
CA THR A 62 -18.24 -4.62 6.43
C THR A 62 -18.82 -5.19 7.70
#